data_AF-C1EGQ1-F1
#
_entry.id   AF-C1EGQ1-F1
#
_cell.length_a   1.000
_cell.length_b   1.000
_cell.length_c   1.000
_cell.angle_alpha   90.00
_cell.angle_beta   90.00
_cell.angle_gamma   90.00
#
_symmetry.space_group_name_H-M   'P 1'
#
loop_
_entity.id
_entity.type
_entity.pdbx_description
1 polymer ?
#
loop_
_entity_poly.entity_id
_entity_poly.type
_entity_poly.pdbx_seq_one_letter_code
_entity_poly.pdbx_strand_id
1 'polypeptide(L)'
;MRASWVFALFILLWATAVCARDVDPYKILDVSRRANDGEIKRAYRKLSLRYHPDKQQGKSAEDVERAQDRFVKIQKAYEVLSDAEKRRNYDMTG
;
A
#
# COMPACT_ATOMS: atom_id res chain seq x y z
N MET A 1 -44.89 19.38 14.17
CA MET A 1 -44.37 18.31 13.29
C MET A 1 -42.85 18.43 13.27
N ARG A 2 -42.16 17.61 14.09
CA ARG A 2 -40.72 17.71 14.36
C ARG A 2 -39.99 16.70 13.46
N ALA A 3 -39.60 17.13 12.28
CA ALA A 3 -38.75 16.37 11.37
C ALA A 3 -37.41 17.09 11.20
N SER A 4 -36.36 16.31 10.87
CA SER A 4 -34.97 16.74 10.65
C SER A 4 -34.05 16.80 11.87
N TRP A 5 -34.08 15.75 12.69
CA TRP A 5 -32.86 15.25 13.37
C TRP A 5 -32.35 13.94 12.73
N VAL A 6 -33.04 13.43 11.70
CA VAL A 6 -32.67 12.19 10.98
C VAL A 6 -31.47 12.41 10.03
N PHE A 7 -31.20 13.66 9.63
CA PHE A 7 -30.03 13.98 8.81
C PHE A 7 -28.71 14.03 9.59
N ALA A 8 -28.76 14.28 10.91
CA ALA A 8 -27.56 14.30 11.75
C ALA A 8 -27.08 12.90 12.16
N LEU A 9 -27.88 11.84 11.92
CA LEU A 9 -27.51 10.46 12.21
C LEU A 9 -26.85 9.75 11.01
N PHE A 10 -26.80 10.38 9.84
CA PHE A 10 -26.20 9.80 8.62
C PHE A 10 -24.68 10.07 8.51
N ILE A 11 -24.14 10.96 9.35
CA ILE A 11 -22.70 11.23 9.51
C ILE A 11 -22.21 10.60 10.82
N LEU A 12 -22.72 9.42 11.17
CA LEU A 12 -22.16 8.58 12.24
C LEU A 12 -21.97 7.12 11.76
N LEU A 13 -21.96 6.90 10.44
CA LEU A 13 -21.79 5.60 9.81
C LEU A 13 -20.82 5.66 8.60
N TRP A 14 -19.90 6.62 8.57
CA TRP A 14 -18.86 6.76 7.53
C TRP A 14 -17.48 6.99 8.17
N ALA A 15 -17.20 6.24 9.23
CA ALA A 15 -15.85 6.11 9.77
C ALA A 15 -15.66 4.68 10.31
N THR A 16 -16.06 3.68 9.51
CA THR A 16 -15.47 2.36 9.66
C THR A 16 -14.04 2.48 9.17
N ALA A 17 -13.13 2.74 10.12
CA ALA A 17 -11.71 2.64 9.89
C ALA A 17 -11.44 1.28 9.23
N VAL A 18 -11.10 1.33 7.95
CA VAL A 18 -10.56 0.21 7.21
C VAL A 18 -9.36 -0.28 8.01
N CYS A 19 -9.49 -1.44 8.67
CA CYS A 19 -8.32 -2.17 9.16
C CYS A 19 -7.51 -2.54 7.93
N ALA A 20 -6.48 -1.75 7.64
CA ALA A 20 -5.48 -2.11 6.67
C ALA A 20 -4.87 -3.44 7.13
N ARG A 21 -5.26 -4.54 6.46
CA ARG A 21 -4.60 -5.84 6.61
C ARG A 21 -3.10 -5.60 6.52
N ASP A 22 -2.33 -6.00 7.53
CA ASP A 22 -0.88 -6.07 7.49
C ASP A 22 -0.45 -6.89 6.26
N VAL A 23 -0.15 -6.18 5.17
CA VAL A 23 0.36 -6.81 3.96
C VAL A 23 1.86 -6.91 4.15
N ASP A 24 2.37 -8.14 4.27
CA ASP A 24 3.81 -8.42 4.40
C ASP A 24 4.61 -7.59 3.36
N PRO A 25 5.52 -6.69 3.79
CA PRO A 25 6.26 -5.82 2.87
C PRO A 25 7.18 -6.65 1.96
N TYR A 26 7.69 -7.77 2.46
CA TYR A 26 8.45 -8.75 1.70
C TYR A 26 7.64 -9.37 0.55
N LYS A 27 6.35 -9.70 0.78
CA LYS A 27 5.47 -10.24 -0.27
C LYS A 27 5.08 -9.18 -1.29
N ILE A 28 4.92 -7.91 -0.87
CA ILE A 28 4.61 -6.81 -1.79
C ILE A 28 5.76 -6.59 -2.78
N LEU A 29 7.00 -6.60 -2.28
CA LEU A 29 8.18 -6.42 -3.12
C LEU A 29 8.59 -7.70 -3.85
N ASP A 30 7.90 -8.82 -3.62
CA ASP A 30 8.24 -10.14 -4.19
C ASP A 30 9.69 -10.54 -3.86
N VAL A 31 10.10 -10.32 -2.61
CA VAL A 31 11.43 -10.61 -2.10
C VAL A 31 11.38 -11.53 -0.89
N SER A 32 12.44 -12.30 -0.68
CA SER A 32 12.58 -13.13 0.51
C SER A 32 12.80 -12.29 1.76
N ARG A 33 12.39 -12.79 2.93
CA ARG A 33 12.70 -12.17 4.24
C ARG A 33 14.21 -12.04 4.50
N ARG A 34 15.01 -12.88 3.83
CA ARG A 34 16.48 -12.85 3.86
C ARG A 34 17.12 -11.97 2.78
N ALA A 35 16.31 -11.25 1.99
CA ALA A 35 16.82 -10.44 0.90
C ALA A 35 17.74 -9.34 1.42
N ASN A 36 18.79 -9.07 0.65
CA ASN A 36 19.74 -7.98 0.93
C ASN A 36 19.17 -6.64 0.43
N ASP A 37 19.66 -5.52 0.94
CA ASP A 37 19.21 -4.17 0.57
C ASP A 37 19.34 -3.91 -0.95
N GLY A 38 20.35 -4.51 -1.57
CA GLY A 38 20.55 -4.47 -3.02
C GLY A 38 19.42 -5.14 -3.80
N GLU A 39 18.89 -6.25 -3.30
CA GLU A 39 17.78 -6.99 -3.90
C GLU A 39 16.46 -6.24 -3.71
N ILE A 40 16.24 -5.69 -2.51
CA ILE A 40 15.08 -4.84 -2.18
C ILE A 40 15.02 -3.63 -3.12
N LYS A 41 16.14 -2.92 -3.28
CA LYS A 41 16.26 -1.78 -4.22
C LYS A 41 16.02 -2.21 -5.67
N ARG A 42 16.54 -3.36 -6.09
CA ARG A 42 16.34 -3.88 -7.46
C ARG A 42 14.88 -4.24 -7.70
N ALA A 43 14.22 -4.91 -6.75
CA ALA A 43 12.82 -5.29 -6.84
C ALA A 43 11.91 -4.07 -6.89
N TYR A 44 12.13 -3.09 -6.01
CA TYR A 44 11.40 -1.82 -6.01
C TYR A 44 11.50 -1.11 -7.38
N ARG A 45 12.70 -0.95 -7.94
CA ARG A 45 12.87 -0.33 -9.26
C ARG A 45 12.11 -1.07 -10.36
N LYS A 46 12.16 -2.41 -10.36
CA LYS A 46 11.45 -3.25 -11.33
C LYS A 46 9.93 -3.09 -11.22
N LEU A 47 9.40 -3.06 -10.01
CA LEU A 47 7.96 -2.92 -9.75
C LEU A 47 7.47 -1.49 -10.04
N SER A 48 8.21 -0.47 -9.64
CA SER A 48 7.89 0.93 -9.94
C SER A 48 7.78 1.19 -11.44
N LEU A 49 8.69 0.63 -12.26
CA LEU A 49 8.62 0.74 -13.72
C LEU A 49 7.43 -0.02 -14.33
N ARG A 50 6.94 -1.08 -13.68
CA ARG A 50 5.77 -1.86 -14.14
C ARG A 50 4.45 -1.17 -13.80
N TYR A 51 4.39 -0.52 -12.64
CA TYR A 51 3.20 0.13 -12.13
C TYR A 51 3.18 1.66 -12.36
N HIS A 52 4.12 2.20 -13.12
CA HIS A 52 4.18 3.63 -13.41
C HIS A 52 3.01 4.06 -14.31
N PRO A 53 2.32 5.19 -14.01
CA PRO A 53 1.14 5.65 -14.75
C PRO A 53 1.39 5.83 -16.26
N ASP A 54 2.63 6.18 -16.64
CA ASP A 54 3.06 6.25 -18.03
C ASP A 54 2.84 4.94 -18.81
N LYS A 55 3.00 3.78 -18.16
CA LYS A 55 2.78 2.46 -18.77
C LYS A 55 1.34 1.95 -18.66
N GLN A 56 0.45 2.70 -17.99
CA GLN A 56 -0.98 2.42 -17.94
C GLN A 56 -1.81 3.34 -18.84
N GLN A 57 -1.18 4.23 -19.61
CA GLN A 57 -1.87 4.99 -20.64
C GLN A 57 -2.56 4.01 -21.62
N GLY A 58 -3.87 4.13 -21.77
CA GLY A 58 -4.69 3.26 -22.63
C GLY A 58 -5.31 2.02 -21.95
N LYS A 59 -5.19 1.85 -20.62
CA LYS A 59 -5.92 0.82 -19.86
C LYS A 59 -7.23 1.35 -19.30
N SER A 60 -8.09 0.43 -18.84
CA SER A 60 -9.34 0.79 -18.16
C SER A 60 -9.06 1.60 -16.89
N ALA A 61 -9.99 2.47 -16.47
CA ALA A 61 -9.89 3.25 -15.25
C ALA A 61 -9.61 2.36 -14.02
N GLU A 62 -10.21 1.17 -13.99
CA GLU A 62 -10.01 0.17 -12.93
C GLU A 62 -8.56 -0.35 -12.88
N ASP A 63 -7.90 -0.52 -14.03
CA ASP A 63 -6.51 -0.97 -14.09
C ASP A 63 -5.54 0.10 -13.60
N VAL A 64 -5.85 1.37 -13.89
CA VAL A 64 -5.08 2.53 -13.41
C VAL A 64 -5.20 2.63 -11.90
N GLU A 65 -6.40 2.46 -11.35
CA GLU A 65 -6.64 2.47 -9.90
C GLU A 65 -5.91 1.31 -9.21
N ARG A 66 -6.04 0.07 -9.72
CA ARG A 66 -5.32 -1.09 -9.18
C ARG A 66 -3.81 -0.91 -9.24
N ALA A 67 -3.30 -0.27 -10.28
CA ALA A 67 -1.89 0.04 -10.41
C ALA A 67 -1.41 1.08 -9.38
N GLN A 68 -2.19 2.13 -9.15
CA GLN A 68 -1.90 3.12 -8.11
C GLN A 68 -1.91 2.47 -6.73
N ASP A 69 -2.92 1.67 -6.39
CA ASP A 69 -2.98 0.97 -5.11
C ASP A 69 -1.77 0.04 -4.91
N ARG A 70 -1.41 -0.73 -5.94
CA ARG A 70 -0.17 -1.55 -5.94
C ARG A 70 1.07 -0.68 -5.72
N PHE A 71 1.17 0.44 -6.43
CA PHE A 71 2.31 1.35 -6.34
C PHE A 71 2.47 1.93 -4.94
N VAL A 72 1.37 2.39 -4.32
CA VAL A 72 1.37 2.88 -2.93
C VAL A 72 1.83 1.79 -1.97
N LYS A 73 1.37 0.55 -2.14
CA LYS A 73 1.82 -0.60 -1.34
C LYS A 73 3.33 -0.85 -1.51
N ILE A 74 3.84 -0.80 -2.73
CA ILE A 74 5.26 -0.98 -3.05
C ILE A 74 6.11 0.10 -2.38
N GLN A 75 5.67 1.37 -2.42
CA GLN A 75 6.35 2.49 -1.74
C GLN A 75 6.42 2.26 -0.23
N LYS A 76 5.28 1.94 0.40
CA LYS A 76 5.21 1.67 1.85
C LYS A 76 6.11 0.51 2.26
N ALA A 77 6.10 -0.59 1.48
CA ALA A 77 6.95 -1.75 1.75
C ALA A 77 8.44 -1.40 1.64
N TYR A 78 8.82 -0.63 0.63
CA TYR A 78 10.20 -0.16 0.48
C TYR A 78 10.59 0.80 1.61
N GLU A 79 9.71 1.68 2.06
CA GLU A 79 10.00 2.59 3.17
C GLU A 79 10.35 1.84 4.48
N VAL A 80 9.64 0.74 4.77
CA VAL A 80 9.90 -0.10 5.95
C VAL A 80 11.19 -0.92 5.77
N LEU A 81 11.42 -1.47 4.57
CA LEU A 81 12.53 -2.41 4.32
C LEU A 81 13.84 -1.74 3.90
N SER A 82 13.81 -0.47 3.48
CA SER A 82 14.99 0.28 3.02
C SER A 82 15.88 0.77 4.17
N ASP A 83 15.31 0.89 5.37
CA ASP A 83 16.00 1.30 6.57
C ASP A 83 16.22 0.08 7.47
N ALA A 84 17.48 -0.19 7.82
CA ALA A 84 17.84 -1.35 8.63
C ALA A 84 17.22 -1.30 10.03
N GLU A 85 17.02 -0.11 10.61
CA GLU A 85 16.39 0.07 11.91
C GLU A 85 14.88 -0.18 11.82
N LYS A 86 14.22 0.38 10.79
CA LYS A 86 12.78 0.12 10.55
C LYS A 86 12.51 -1.35 10.25
N ARG A 87 13.37 -1.99 9.46
CA ARG A 87 13.30 -3.43 9.17
C ARG A 87 13.47 -4.25 10.44
N ARG A 88 14.46 -3.93 11.27
CA ARG A 88 14.67 -4.62 12.55
C ARG A 88 13.46 -4.45 13.47
N ASN A 89 12.91 -3.24 13.57
CA ASN A 89 11.72 -2.99 14.36
C ASN A 89 10.53 -3.81 13.83
N TYR A 90 10.31 -3.82 12.52
CA TYR A 90 9.28 -4.64 11.87
C TYR A 90 9.47 -6.14 12.15
N ASP A 91 10.70 -6.65 12.05
CA ASP A 91 11.02 -8.05 12.35
C ASP A 91 10.91 -8.38 13.86
N MET A 92 10.95 -7.37 14.75
CA MET A 92 10.76 -7.53 16.21
C MET A 92 9.30 -7.41 16.67
N THR A 93 8.48 -6.59 16.00
CA THR A 93 7.04 -6.47 16.28
C THR A 93 6.15 -7.38 15.41
N GLY A 94 6.72 -8.04 14.41
CA GLY A 94 6.02 -8.87 13.43
C GLY A 94 5.79 -10.32 13.83
#